data_AF-A0A533UYA7-F1
#
_entry.id   AF-A0A533UYA7-F1
#
_cell.length_a   1.000
_cell.length_b   1.000
_cell.length_c   1.000
_cell.angle_alpha   90.00
_cell.angle_beta   90.00
_cell.angle_gamma   90.00
#
_symmetry.space_group_name_H-M   'P 1'
#
loop_
_entity.id
_entity.type
_entity.pdbx_description
1 polymer ?
#
loop_
_entity_poly.entity_id
_entity_poly.type
_entity_poly.pdbx_seq_one_letter_code
_entity_poly.pdbx_strand_id
1 'polypeptide(L)'
;MGEKRVRAAQEILNKYTGNVAMPALALKDNKNNIWEPVGEENYFTSVKNENGYLIAICDKNGIAKSVAQWFIEVRKDEIIKNIIQNENIPEYNGKVVLPI
;
A
#
# COMPACT_ATOMS: atom_id res chain seq x y z
N MET A 1 17.65 1.86 -0.62
CA MET A 1 16.96 1.29 0.56
C MET A 1 15.44 1.36 0.42
N GLY A 2 14.87 2.53 0.10
CA GLY A 2 13.41 2.68 -0.14
C GLY A 2 12.86 1.80 -1.27
N GLU A 3 13.57 1.66 -2.39
CA GLU A 3 13.16 0.79 -3.50
C GLU A 3 13.01 -0.69 -3.11
N LYS A 4 13.90 -1.21 -2.24
CA LYS A 4 13.78 -2.57 -1.70
C LYS A 4 12.51 -2.73 -0.86
N ARG A 5 12.15 -1.71 -0.07
CA ARG A 5 10.92 -1.69 0.76
C ARG A 5 9.67 -1.65 -0.09
N VAL A 6 9.70 -0.87 -1.18
CA VAL A 6 8.64 -0.83 -2.20
C VAL A 6 8.47 -2.19 -2.86
N ARG A 7 9.55 -2.83 -3.31
CA ARG A 7 9.48 -4.15 -3.94
C ARG A 7 8.91 -5.21 -2.98
N ALA A 8 9.34 -5.23 -1.73
CA ALA A 8 8.80 -6.15 -0.73
C ALA A 8 7.28 -5.93 -0.50
N ALA A 9 6.84 -4.67 -0.42
CA ALA A 9 5.42 -4.33 -0.32
C ALA A 9 4.65 -4.77 -1.57
N GLN A 10 5.22 -4.56 -2.76
CA GLN A 10 4.61 -4.98 -4.02
C GLN A 10 4.44 -6.51 -4.09
N GLU A 11 5.46 -7.26 -3.68
CA GLU A 11 5.40 -8.73 -3.64
C GLU A 11 4.30 -9.24 -2.71
N ILE A 12 4.16 -8.66 -1.52
CA ILE A 12 3.07 -9.00 -0.59
C ILE A 12 1.72 -8.74 -1.25
N LEU A 13 1.52 -7.54 -1.79
CA LEU A 13 0.23 -7.16 -2.37
C LEU A 13 -0.11 -7.99 -3.61
N ASN A 14 0.90 -8.37 -4.40
CA ASN A 14 0.74 -9.22 -5.58
C ASN A 14 0.18 -10.62 -5.27
N LYS A 15 0.53 -11.20 -4.11
CA LYS A 15 0.01 -12.52 -3.67
C LYS A 15 -1.52 -12.55 -3.64
N TYR A 16 -2.14 -11.43 -3.30
CA TYR A 16 -3.59 -11.35 -3.08
C TYR A 16 -4.33 -10.66 -4.22
N THR A 17 -3.63 -9.85 -5.02
CA THR A 17 -4.25 -9.03 -6.07
C THR A 17 -4.14 -9.65 -7.46
N GLY A 18 -3.48 -10.80 -7.61
CA GLY A 18 -3.31 -11.46 -8.91
C GLY A 18 -2.20 -10.83 -9.75
N ASN A 19 -1.11 -10.41 -9.11
CA ASN A 19 0.06 -9.79 -9.75
C ASN A 19 -0.19 -8.42 -10.44
N VAL A 20 -1.20 -7.67 -10.00
CA VAL A 20 -1.52 -6.34 -10.54
C VAL A 20 -1.04 -5.19 -9.65
N ALA A 21 -0.32 -5.49 -8.56
CA ALA A 21 0.21 -4.47 -7.67
C ALA A 21 1.39 -3.73 -8.33
N MET A 22 1.35 -2.42 -8.24
CA MET A 22 2.35 -1.51 -8.77
C MET A 22 3.17 -0.90 -7.63
N PRO A 23 4.46 -0.61 -7.86
CA PRO A 23 5.24 0.21 -6.94
C PRO A 23 4.66 1.63 -6.88
N ALA A 24 4.72 2.26 -5.72
CA ALA A 24 4.22 3.63 -5.52
C ALA A 24 5.37 4.58 -5.17
N LEU A 25 5.48 5.03 -3.92
CA LEU A 25 6.49 5.99 -3.50
C LEU A 25 7.65 5.26 -2.80
N ALA A 26 8.87 5.43 -3.31
CA ALA A 26 10.09 4.88 -2.69
C ALA A 26 10.78 5.86 -1.74
N LEU A 27 10.46 7.14 -1.88
CA LEU A 27 10.99 8.22 -1.07
C LEU A 27 9.84 9.04 -0.50
N LYS A 28 10.06 9.61 0.67
CA LYS A 28 9.19 10.58 1.31
C LYS A 28 9.86 11.94 1.30
N ASP A 29 9.10 12.96 0.92
CA ASP A 29 9.50 14.35 1.08
C ASP A 29 9.24 14.76 2.53
N ASN A 30 10.28 15.25 3.19
CA ASN A 30 10.16 15.92 4.46
C ASN A 30 10.26 17.42 4.17
N LYS A 31 9.41 18.26 4.76
CA LYS A 31 9.27 19.73 4.50
C LYS A 31 10.57 20.56 4.48
N ASN A 32 11.70 19.94 4.80
CA ASN A 32 13.06 20.45 4.76
C ASN A 32 13.83 20.10 3.47
N ASN A 33 13.17 19.63 2.41
CA ASN A 33 13.79 19.28 1.13
C ASN A 33 14.78 18.09 1.22
N ILE A 34 14.56 17.20 2.18
CA ILE A 34 15.36 15.99 2.41
C ILE A 34 14.51 14.80 1.99
N TRP A 35 15.00 14.07 0.99
CA TRP A 35 14.40 12.83 0.54
C TRP A 35 14.87 11.67 1.42
N GLU A 36 13.95 11.11 2.20
CA GLU A 36 14.21 9.94 3.02
C GLU A 36 13.55 8.70 2.40
N PRO A 37 14.11 7.49 2.59
CA PRO A 37 13.40 6.29 2.19
C PRO A 37 12.09 6.14 2.97
N VAL A 38 11.07 5.59 2.29
CA VAL A 38 9.81 5.19 2.95
C VAL A 38 10.05 4.22 4.10
N GLY A 39 9.15 4.22 5.09
CA GLY A 39 9.26 3.37 6.27
C GLY A 39 9.32 1.87 5.95
N GLU A 40 9.90 1.12 6.87
CA GLU A 40 10.10 -0.32 6.72
C GLU A 40 8.83 -1.09 7.06
N GLU A 41 8.12 -0.61 8.07
CA GLU A 41 6.84 -1.11 8.53
C GLU A 41 5.79 -1.12 7.42
N ASN A 42 5.02 -2.20 7.36
CA ASN A 42 3.94 -2.36 6.40
C ASN A 42 2.62 -2.22 7.15
N TYR A 43 1.73 -1.40 6.61
CA TYR A 43 0.32 -1.39 6.96
C TYR A 43 -0.51 -1.51 5.69
N PHE A 44 -1.64 -2.21 5.75
CA PHE A 44 -2.57 -2.25 4.64
C PHE A 44 -3.71 -1.24 4.83
N THR A 45 -4.28 -0.76 3.73
CA THR A 45 -5.44 0.15 3.74
C THR A 45 -6.19 0.01 2.43
N SER A 46 -7.47 0.38 2.43
CA SER A 46 -8.25 0.54 1.22
C SER A 46 -8.74 1.98 1.05
N VAL A 47 -8.75 2.46 -0.19
CA VAL A 47 -9.19 3.80 -0.54
C VAL A 47 -10.31 3.67 -1.56
N LYS A 48 -11.48 4.22 -1.23
CA LYS A 48 -12.61 4.27 -2.15
C LYS A 48 -12.42 5.42 -3.14
N ASN A 49 -12.68 5.16 -4.41
CA ASN A 49 -12.69 6.13 -5.49
C ASN A 49 -13.92 5.89 -6.39
N GLU A 50 -14.16 6.76 -7.37
CA GLU A 50 -15.29 6.66 -8.29
C GLU A 50 -15.29 5.35 -9.10
N ASN A 51 -14.09 4.86 -9.44
CA ASN A 51 -13.88 3.64 -10.22
C ASN A 51 -13.86 2.34 -9.38
N GLY A 52 -14.03 2.43 -8.06
CA GLY A 52 -13.97 1.30 -7.13
C GLY A 52 -12.97 1.50 -6.01
N TYR A 53 -12.38 0.41 -5.53
CA TYR A 53 -11.46 0.41 -4.40
C TYR A 53 -10.02 0.17 -4.84
N LEU A 54 -9.13 1.02 -4.33
CA LEU A 54 -7.69 0.84 -4.36
C LEU A 54 -7.26 0.18 -3.06
N ILE A 55 -6.35 -0.77 -3.12
CA ILE A 55 -5.71 -1.36 -1.93
C ILE A 55 -4.26 -0.94 -1.93
N ALA A 56 -3.75 -0.46 -0.79
CA ALA A 56 -2.37 -0.01 -0.67
C ALA A 56 -1.68 -0.66 0.52
N ILE A 57 -0.37 -0.87 0.37
CA ILE A 57 0.55 -1.05 1.50
C ILE A 57 1.32 0.24 1.68
N CYS A 58 1.30 0.77 2.90
CA CYS A 58 1.91 2.04 3.27
C CYS A 58 2.81 1.92 4.51
N ASP A 59 3.59 2.96 4.77
CA ASP A 59 4.34 3.11 6.02
C ASP A 59 3.49 3.73 7.14
N LYS A 60 4.06 3.91 8.34
CA LYS A 60 3.32 4.48 9.50
C LYS A 60 2.84 5.92 9.29
N ASN A 61 3.38 6.63 8.31
CA ASN A 61 2.99 8.00 7.97
C ASN A 61 1.94 8.01 6.85
N GLY A 62 1.47 6.83 6.41
CA GLY A 62 0.51 6.67 5.33
C GLY A 62 1.11 6.79 3.94
N ILE A 63 2.43 6.75 3.79
CA ILE A 63 3.07 6.88 2.47
C ILE A 63 2.98 5.56 1.74
N ALA A 64 2.24 5.55 0.62
CA ALA A 64 2.01 4.33 -0.14
C ALA A 64 3.31 3.80 -0.77
N LYS A 65 3.65 2.56 -0.44
CA LYS A 65 4.79 1.82 -1.00
C LYS A 65 4.37 1.00 -2.21
N SER A 66 3.17 0.41 -2.17
CA SER A 66 2.59 -0.30 -3.30
C SER A 66 1.07 -0.12 -3.32
N VAL A 67 0.49 -0.13 -4.50
CA VAL A 67 -0.95 0.04 -4.73
C VAL A 67 -1.45 -0.97 -5.75
N ALA A 68 -2.71 -1.38 -5.63
CA ALA A 68 -3.42 -2.20 -6.60
C ALA A 68 -4.83 -1.64 -6.81
N GLN A 69 -5.25 -1.58 -8.07
CA GLN A 69 -6.48 -0.93 -8.56
C GLN A 69 -7.10 -1.80 -9.67
N TRP A 70 -8.39 -1.73 -10.01
CA TRP A 70 -9.55 -1.12 -9.36
C TRP A 70 -10.48 -2.27 -8.95
N PHE A 71 -10.65 -2.52 -7.66
CA PHE A 71 -11.46 -3.64 -7.18
C PHE A 71 -12.88 -3.21 -6.87
N ILE A 72 -13.85 -4.05 -7.23
CA ILE A 72 -15.20 -3.94 -6.68
C ILE A 72 -15.19 -4.29 -5.18
N GLU A 73 -16.22 -3.86 -4.45
CA GLU A 73 -16.30 -4.02 -2.99
C GLU A 73 -16.08 -5.47 -2.52
N VAL A 74 -16.80 -6.42 -3.12
CA VAL A 74 -16.70 -7.85 -2.81
C VAL A 74 -15.26 -8.35 -2.95
N ARG A 75 -14.59 -7.99 -4.05
CA ARG A 75 -13.21 -8.41 -4.30
C ARG A 75 -12.24 -7.74 -3.33
N LYS A 76 -12.47 -6.47 -3.00
CA LYS A 76 -11.69 -5.75 -2.00
C LYS A 76 -11.80 -6.42 -0.62
N ASP A 77 -13.01 -6.80 -0.21
CA ASP A 77 -13.24 -7.48 1.08
C ASP A 77 -12.54 -8.83 1.15
N GLU A 78 -12.60 -9.62 0.07
CA GLU A 78 -11.85 -10.88 -0.03
C GLU A 78 -10.35 -10.67 0.13
N ILE A 79 -9.78 -9.68 -0.57
CA ILE A 79 -8.35 -9.38 -0.51
C ILE A 79 -7.93 -8.95 0.89
N ILE A 80 -8.66 -8.01 1.50
CA ILE A 80 -8.38 -7.53 2.86
C ILE A 80 -8.44 -8.67 3.86
N LYS A 81 -9.50 -9.49 3.80
CA LYS A 81 -9.65 -10.64 4.68
C LYS A 81 -8.47 -11.61 4.56
N ASN A 82 -8.03 -11.90 3.33
CA ASN A 82 -6.88 -12.78 3.10
C ASN A 82 -5.57 -12.17 3.62
N ILE A 83 -5.36 -10.86 3.47
CA ILE A 83 -4.19 -10.18 4.04
C ILE A 83 -4.21 -10.29 5.56
N ILE A 84 -5.33 -9.97 6.22
CA ILE A 84 -5.45 -10.06 7.69
C ILE A 84 -5.20 -11.48 8.21
N GLN A 85 -5.67 -12.50 7.48
CA GLN A 85 -5.56 -13.89 7.90
C GLN A 85 -4.15 -14.48 7.69
N ASN A 86 -3.46 -14.09 6.63
CA ASN A 86 -2.21 -14.73 6.21
C ASN A 86 -0.96 -13.87 6.47
N GLU A 87 -1.12 -12.56 6.66
CA GLU A 87 -0.03 -11.63 6.92
C GLU A 87 -0.22 -10.98 8.29
N ASN A 88 0.86 -10.85 9.07
CA ASN A 88 0.85 -10.10 10.33
C ASN A 88 1.00 -8.58 10.06
N ILE A 89 0.15 -8.05 9.19
CA ILE A 89 0.19 -6.66 8.74
C ILE A 89 -1.03 -5.93 9.32
N PRO A 90 -0.83 -4.91 10.17
CA PRO A 90 -1.94 -4.13 10.73
C PRO A 90 -2.61 -3.23 9.69
N GLU A 91 -3.88 -2.91 9.94
CA GLU A 91 -4.63 -1.92 9.15
C GLU A 91 -4.17 -0.49 9.49
N TYR A 92 -4.00 0.35 8.46
CA TYR A 92 -3.76 1.77 8.61
C TYR A 92 -5.07 2.55 8.49
N ASN A 93 -5.40 3.29 9.54
CA ASN A 93 -6.63 4.08 9.63
C ASN A 93 -6.41 5.58 9.35
N GLY A 94 -5.19 5.98 9.02
CA GLY A 94 -4.85 7.38 8.76
C GLY A 94 -5.06 7.79 7.30
N LYS A 95 -4.69 9.05 6.99
CA LYS A 95 -4.69 9.55 5.61
C LYS A 95 -3.53 8.92 4.83
N VAL A 96 -3.84 8.35 3.67
CA VAL A 96 -2.86 7.75 2.77
C VAL A 96 -2.38 8.78 1.75
N VAL A 97 -1.07 8.82 1.52
CA VAL A 97 -0.44 9.59 0.45
C VAL A 97 -0.20 8.64 -0.72
N LEU A 98 -0.99 8.81 -1.77
CA LEU A 98 -0.88 8.06 -3.02
C LEU A 98 0.04 8.81 -4.00
N PRO A 99 0.71 8.11 -4.93
CA PRO A 99 1.39 8.75 -6.05
C PRO A 99 0.35 9.51 -6.89
N ILE A 100 0.67 10.75 -7.25
CA ILE A 100 -0.15 11.64 -8.09
C ILE A 100 -0.05 11.20 -9.54
#